data_AF-A0A4V2WMW1-F1
#
_entry.id   AF-A0A4V2WMW1-F1
#
_cell.length_a   1.000
_cell.length_b   1.000
_cell.length_c   1.000
_cell.angle_alpha   90.00
_cell.angle_beta   90.00
_cell.angle_gamma   90.00
#
_symmetry.space_group_name_H-M   'P 1'
#
loop_
_entity.id
_entity.type
_entity.pdbx_description
1 polymer ?
#
loop_
_entity_poly.entity_id
_entity_poly.type
_entity_poly.pdbx_seq_one_letter_code
_entity_poly.pdbx_strand_id
1 'polypeptide(L)'
;MGIQEFNTLVVHSAEGLRPFAITLTRDREAARDLCQETVCKALTHRDKYQPGTNIKAWLSTIMRNIFINDYRRDERKRLVFDAVQYAARNGSPTAFADSGIRLQEINRALYGLPAIFKQACLLYLQGYKYQEIADALNEPLGTIKSRIHFARKMLQKRLDR
;
A
#
# COMPACT_ATOMS: atom_id res chain seq x y z
N MET A 1 12.16 17.44 23.43
CA MET A 1 12.29 18.18 22.16
C MET A 1 11.17 19.19 22.04
N GLY A 2 11.50 20.45 21.79
CA GLY A 2 10.53 21.53 21.61
C GLY A 2 9.74 21.39 20.31
N ILE A 3 8.66 22.16 20.14
CA ILE A 3 7.87 22.12 18.89
C ILE A 3 8.64 22.74 17.71
N GLN A 4 9.31 23.87 17.95
CA GLN A 4 10.15 24.55 16.96
C GLN A 4 11.33 23.66 16.52
N GLU A 5 12.01 23.05 17.49
CA GLU A 5 13.11 22.12 17.28
C GLU A 5 12.71 20.92 16.41
N PHE A 6 11.53 20.33 16.68
CA PHE A 6 10.99 19.25 15.86
C PHE A 6 10.66 19.71 14.43
N ASN A 7 10.04 20.87 14.27
CA ASN A 7 9.66 21.39 12.96
C ASN A 7 10.90 21.61 12.08
N THR A 8 11.95 22.22 12.62
CA THR A 8 13.22 22.40 11.92
C THR A 8 13.86 21.07 11.55
N LEU A 9 13.86 20.10 12.49
CA LEU A 9 14.40 18.76 12.26
C LEU A 9 13.68 18.05 11.10
N VAL A 10 12.35 18.12 11.06
CA VAL A 10 11.52 17.52 10.00
C VAL A 10 11.80 18.15 8.65
N VAL A 11 11.76 19.48 8.56
CA VAL A 11 11.95 20.21 7.29
C VAL A 11 13.33 19.92 6.70
N HIS A 12 14.39 20.03 7.52
CA HIS A 12 15.75 19.78 7.08
C HIS A 12 15.97 18.31 6.65
N SER A 13 15.37 17.36 7.39
CA SER A 13 15.50 15.94 7.06
C SER A 13 14.71 15.54 5.82
N ALA A 14 13.59 16.20 5.53
CA ALA A 14 12.74 15.93 4.38
C ALA A 14 13.40 16.33 3.05
N GLU A 15 14.23 17.38 3.01
CA GLU A 15 14.99 17.74 1.81
C GLU A 15 15.89 16.59 1.33
N GLY A 16 16.53 15.90 2.28
CA GLY A 16 17.35 14.72 2.01
C GLY A 16 16.58 13.50 1.50
N LEU A 17 15.25 13.50 1.56
CA LEU A 17 14.39 12.41 1.05
C LEU A 17 13.93 12.64 -0.39
N ARG A 18 14.23 13.80 -1.00
CA ARG A 18 13.83 14.09 -2.38
C ARG A 18 14.31 13.04 -3.41
N PRO A 19 15.57 12.54 -3.37
CA PRO A 19 15.98 11.48 -4.29
C PRO A 19 15.13 10.22 -4.11
N PHE A 20 14.79 9.88 -2.87
CA PHE A 20 13.96 8.73 -2.55
C PHE A 20 12.52 8.91 -3.08
N ALA A 21 11.92 10.09 -2.93
CA ALA A 21 10.62 10.41 -3.53
C ALA A 21 10.63 10.26 -5.06
N ILE A 22 11.68 10.73 -5.74
CA ILE A 22 11.85 10.57 -7.19
C ILE A 22 11.91 9.08 -7.58
N THR A 23 12.57 8.22 -6.80
CA THR A 23 12.57 6.77 -7.09
C THR A 23 11.20 6.12 -6.99
N LEU A 24 10.30 6.68 -6.17
CA LEU A 24 8.94 6.17 -6.00
C LEU A 24 8.02 6.65 -7.13
N THR A 25 8.02 7.96 -7.41
CA THR A 25 7.08 8.58 -8.35
C THR A 25 7.54 8.49 -9.80
N ARG A 26 8.85 8.40 -10.04
CA ARG A 26 9.50 8.55 -11.36
C ARG A 26 9.15 9.87 -12.07
N ASP A 27 8.67 10.85 -11.31
CA ASP A 27 8.27 12.17 -11.78
C ASP A 27 8.69 13.24 -10.76
N ARG A 28 9.25 14.34 -11.26
CA ARG A 28 9.85 15.38 -10.41
C ARG A 28 8.81 16.24 -9.69
N GLU A 29 7.67 16.51 -10.32
CA GLU A 29 6.60 17.31 -9.71
C GLU A 29 5.87 16.48 -8.66
N ALA A 30 5.45 15.26 -9.00
CA ALA A 30 4.85 14.32 -8.07
C ALA A 30 5.79 14.00 -6.88
N ALA A 31 7.11 13.92 -7.11
CA ALA A 31 8.07 13.78 -6.01
C ALA A 31 8.09 14.99 -5.09
N ARG A 32 7.94 16.21 -5.63
CA ARG A 32 7.88 17.45 -4.84
C ARG A 32 6.62 17.45 -3.98
N ASP A 33 5.49 17.08 -4.55
CA ASP A 33 4.21 17.02 -3.85
C ASP A 33 4.22 15.95 -2.75
N LEU A 34 4.78 14.77 -3.05
CA LEU A 34 4.95 13.69 -2.07
C LEU A 34 5.85 14.12 -0.90
N CYS A 35 6.92 14.85 -1.15
CA CYS A 35 7.77 15.42 -0.09
C CYS A 35 6.99 16.43 0.76
N GLN A 36 6.23 17.34 0.12
CA GLN A 36 5.44 18.35 0.82
C GLN A 36 4.39 17.70 1.74
N GLU A 37 3.66 16.71 1.22
CA GLU A 37 2.64 16.01 2.00
C GLU A 37 3.25 15.19 3.15
N THR A 38 4.44 14.61 2.93
CA THR A 38 5.22 13.93 3.98
C THR A 38 5.52 14.88 5.14
N VAL A 39 5.99 16.10 4.84
CA VAL A 39 6.25 17.12 5.86
C VAL A 39 4.96 17.48 6.60
N CYS A 40 3.87 17.78 5.88
CA CYS A 40 2.59 18.11 6.50
C CYS A 40 2.10 17.00 7.46
N LYS A 41 2.09 15.74 7.01
CA LYS A 41 1.70 14.60 7.86
C LYS A 41 2.63 14.38 9.04
N ALA A 42 3.94 14.56 8.87
CA ALA A 42 4.91 14.44 9.95
C ALA A 42 4.67 15.51 11.03
N LEU A 43 4.35 16.74 10.64
CA LEU A 43 4.03 17.83 11.57
C LEU A 43 2.73 17.54 12.33
N THR A 44 1.69 17.02 11.66
CA THR A 44 0.43 16.65 12.30
C THR A 44 0.58 15.47 13.26
N HIS A 45 1.47 14.52 12.96
CA HIS A 45 1.69 13.30 13.76
C HIS A 45 2.93 13.40 14.67
N ARG A 46 3.27 14.60 15.11
CA ARG A 46 4.43 14.85 15.99
C ARG A 46 4.42 13.99 17.24
N ASP A 47 3.25 13.78 17.82
CA ASP A 47 2.98 12.94 18.99
C ASP A 47 3.44 11.48 18.80
N LYS A 48 3.51 11.00 17.56
CA LYS A 48 3.95 9.64 17.22
C LYS A 48 5.45 9.52 16.99
N TYR A 49 6.19 10.63 16.96
CA TYR A 49 7.64 10.59 16.83
C TYR A 49 8.29 10.43 18.21
N GLN A 50 9.14 9.42 18.34
CA GLN A 50 9.91 9.21 19.55
C GLN A 50 11.28 9.90 19.44
N PRO A 51 11.56 10.94 20.26
CA PRO A 51 12.84 11.65 20.21
C PRO A 51 14.03 10.72 20.40
N GLY A 52 15.11 10.96 19.66
CA GLY A 52 16.32 10.11 19.68
C GLY A 52 16.29 8.97 18.66
N THR A 53 15.16 8.71 17.99
CA THR A 53 15.08 7.75 16.89
C THR A 53 15.41 8.39 15.53
N ASN A 54 15.74 7.57 14.53
CA ASN A 54 16.14 8.06 13.21
C ASN A 54 14.97 8.76 12.49
N ILE A 55 15.00 10.10 12.45
CA ILE A 55 13.97 10.93 11.82
C ILE A 55 13.83 10.63 10.32
N LYS A 56 14.93 10.37 9.60
CA LYS A 56 14.89 10.08 8.15
C LYS A 56 14.15 8.76 7.89
N ALA A 57 14.36 7.75 8.72
CA ALA A 57 13.65 6.47 8.62
C ALA A 57 12.15 6.62 8.91
N TRP A 58 11.80 7.43 9.92
CA TRP A 58 10.41 7.73 10.26
C TRP A 58 9.70 8.49 9.13
N LEU A 59 10.32 9.55 8.60
CA LEU A 59 9.79 10.31 7.46
C LEU A 59 9.68 9.46 6.19
N SER A 60 10.64 8.57 5.93
CA SER A 60 10.58 7.62 4.80
C SER A 60 9.39 6.66 4.91
N THR A 61 9.00 6.30 6.14
CA THR A 61 7.84 5.46 6.40
C THR A 61 6.54 6.21 6.09
N ILE A 62 6.41 7.44 6.57
CA ILE A 62 5.28 8.32 6.26
C ILE A 62 5.15 8.50 4.74
N MET A 63 6.26 8.83 4.07
CA MET A 63 6.33 9.03 2.61
C MET A 63 5.85 7.80 1.84
N ARG A 64 6.34 6.60 2.19
CA ARG A 64 5.87 5.36 1.55
C ARG A 64 4.38 5.13 1.75
N ASN A 65 3.85 5.45 2.92
CA ASN A 65 2.44 5.21 3.23
C ASN A 65 1.53 6.17 2.45
N ILE A 66 1.95 7.43 2.26
CA ILE A 66 1.27 8.38 1.37
C ILE A 66 1.26 7.83 -0.05
N PHE A 67 2.44 7.51 -0.59
CA PHE A 67 2.58 7.01 -1.96
C PHE A 67 1.72 5.77 -2.25
N ILE A 68 1.72 4.79 -1.34
CA ILE A 68 0.92 3.56 -1.50
C ILE A 68 -0.58 3.87 -1.46
N ASN A 69 -1.02 4.77 -0.57
CA ASN A 69 -2.43 5.12 -0.47
C ASN A 69 -2.93 5.87 -1.70
N ASP A 70 -2.14 6.80 -2.23
CA ASP A 70 -2.48 7.53 -3.46
C ASP A 70 -2.44 6.64 -4.69
N TYR A 71 -1.43 5.77 -4.81
CA TYR A 71 -1.37 4.78 -5.88
C TYR A 71 -2.64 3.91 -5.93
N ARG A 72 -3.09 3.40 -4.78
CA ARG A 72 -4.34 2.63 -4.70
C ARG A 72 -5.57 3.46 -5.03
N ARG A 73 -5.57 4.75 -4.65
CA ARG A 73 -6.68 5.65 -4.97
C ARG A 73 -6.78 5.85 -6.47
N ASP A 74 -5.65 6.03 -7.15
CA ASP A 74 -5.60 6.23 -8.60
C ASP A 74 -5.86 4.96 -9.39
N GLU A 75 -5.42 3.80 -8.91
CA GLU A 75 -5.80 2.49 -9.46
C GLU A 75 -7.31 2.26 -9.37
N ARG A 76 -7.94 2.52 -8.21
CA ARG A 76 -9.40 2.43 -8.07
C ARG A 76 -10.13 3.41 -8.98
N LYS A 77 -9.66 4.65 -9.09
CA LYS A 77 -10.24 5.65 -10.01
C LYS A 77 -10.17 5.18 -11.45
N ARG A 78 -9.04 4.60 -11.90
CA ARG A 78 -8.91 4.03 -13.24
C ARG A 78 -9.89 2.89 -13.47
N LEU A 79 -10.00 1.95 -12.53
CA LEU A 79 -10.96 0.84 -12.64
C LEU A 79 -12.42 1.34 -12.72
N VAL A 80 -12.78 2.35 -11.94
CA VAL A 80 -14.12 2.97 -11.99
C VAL A 80 -14.34 3.71 -13.31
N PHE A 81 -13.34 4.47 -13.78
CA PHE A 81 -13.44 5.19 -15.05
C PHE A 81 -13.57 4.24 -16.24
N ASP A 82 -12.79 3.16 -16.27
CA ASP A 82 -12.89 2.11 -17.29
C ASP A 82 -14.26 1.41 -17.24
N ALA A 83 -14.78 1.13 -16.04
CA ALA A 83 -16.12 0.56 -15.87
C ALA A 83 -17.23 1.51 -16.37
N VAL A 84 -17.10 2.81 -16.11
CA VAL A 84 -18.06 3.85 -16.55
C VAL A 84 -17.98 4.06 -18.06
N GLN A 85 -16.78 4.14 -18.64
CA GLN A 85 -16.58 4.22 -20.09
C GLN A 85 -17.11 2.99 -20.82
N TYR A 86 -16.93 1.81 -20.23
CA TYR A 86 -17.45 0.56 -20.76
C TYR A 86 -19.00 0.52 -20.70
N ALA A 87 -19.59 0.96 -19.59
CA ALA A 87 -21.05 1.07 -19.44
C ALA A 87 -21.66 2.09 -20.42
N ALA A 88 -20.97 3.21 -20.68
CA ALA A 88 -21.40 4.24 -21.61
C ALA A 88 -21.30 3.83 -23.08
N ARG A 89 -20.38 2.92 -23.44
CA ARG A 89 -20.16 2.48 -24.83
C ARG A 89 -21.01 1.30 -25.29
N ASN A 90 -21.37 0.37 -24.39
CA ASN A 90 -21.82 -0.96 -24.84
C ASN A 90 -23.24 -1.40 -24.44
N GLY A 91 -23.99 -0.64 -23.62
CA GLY A 91 -25.43 -0.86 -23.43
C GLY A 91 -25.93 -2.32 -23.35
N SER A 92 -25.22 -3.25 -22.69
CA SER A 92 -25.66 -4.61 -22.31
C SER A 92 -24.50 -5.39 -21.64
N PRO A 93 -24.73 -6.23 -20.61
CA PRO A 93 -23.70 -6.71 -19.68
C PRO A 93 -23.06 -8.06 -20.07
N THR A 94 -22.74 -8.30 -21.34
CA THR A 94 -22.27 -9.63 -21.78
C THR A 94 -20.75 -9.86 -21.72
N ALA A 95 -19.92 -8.85 -21.48
CA ALA A 95 -18.46 -9.07 -21.22
C ALA A 95 -18.09 -9.13 -19.73
N PHE A 96 -19.05 -8.87 -18.83
CA PHE A 96 -18.86 -9.02 -17.38
C PHE A 96 -19.08 -10.46 -16.89
N ALA A 97 -19.62 -11.35 -17.71
CA ALA A 97 -19.75 -12.75 -17.34
C ALA A 97 -18.35 -13.35 -17.07
N ASP A 98 -17.39 -13.13 -17.96
CA ASP A 98 -16.08 -13.78 -17.87
C ASP A 98 -15.12 -13.15 -16.82
N SER A 99 -15.27 -11.86 -16.54
CA SER A 99 -14.50 -11.13 -15.54
C SER A 99 -15.13 -11.19 -14.13
N GLY A 100 -16.46 -11.24 -14.05
CA GLY A 100 -17.22 -11.50 -12.82
C GLY A 100 -17.04 -12.95 -12.34
N ILE A 101 -17.02 -13.93 -13.25
CA ILE A 101 -16.73 -15.33 -12.95
C ILE A 101 -15.31 -15.47 -12.40
N ARG A 102 -14.30 -14.88 -13.05
CA ARG A 102 -12.91 -14.89 -12.53
C ARG A 102 -12.78 -14.24 -11.16
N LEU A 103 -13.47 -13.12 -10.92
CA LEU A 103 -13.44 -12.46 -9.60
C LEU A 103 -14.13 -13.29 -8.52
N GLN A 104 -15.21 -13.99 -8.86
CA GLN A 104 -15.86 -14.95 -7.96
C GLN A 104 -14.99 -16.17 -7.68
N GLU A 105 -14.29 -16.70 -8.68
CA GLU A 105 -13.33 -17.80 -8.52
C GLU A 105 -12.13 -17.41 -7.66
N ILE A 106 -11.56 -16.22 -7.87
CA ILE A 106 -10.50 -15.67 -7.04
C ILE A 106 -10.98 -15.53 -5.60
N ASN A 107 -12.16 -14.92 -5.38
CA ASN A 107 -12.73 -14.81 -4.04
C ASN A 107 -12.96 -16.18 -3.40
N ARG A 108 -13.54 -17.14 -4.12
CA ARG A 108 -13.78 -18.50 -3.63
C ARG A 108 -12.47 -19.23 -3.28
N ALA A 109 -11.43 -19.07 -4.10
CA ALA A 109 -10.10 -19.59 -3.82
C ALA A 109 -9.49 -18.95 -2.56
N LEU A 110 -9.69 -17.64 -2.37
CA LEU A 110 -9.19 -16.87 -1.23
C LEU A 110 -9.90 -17.23 0.08
N TYR A 111 -11.23 -17.37 0.07
CA TYR A 111 -12.02 -17.79 1.23
C TYR A 111 -11.81 -19.26 1.61
N GLY A 112 -11.34 -20.09 0.67
CA GLY A 112 -11.00 -21.48 0.93
C GLY A 112 -9.56 -21.72 1.42
N LEU A 113 -8.76 -20.66 1.63
CA LEU A 113 -7.46 -20.74 2.30
C LEU A 113 -7.64 -20.90 3.82
N PRO A 114 -6.75 -21.63 4.51
CA PRO A 114 -6.68 -21.61 5.96
C PRO A 114 -6.54 -20.17 6.49
N ALA A 115 -7.24 -19.85 7.59
CA ALA A 115 -7.36 -18.49 8.13
C ALA A 115 -6.01 -17.77 8.27
N ILE A 116 -5.01 -18.52 8.72
CA ILE A 116 -3.61 -18.14 8.93
C ILE A 116 -2.94 -17.59 7.65
N PHE A 117 -3.17 -18.23 6.49
CA PHE A 117 -2.63 -17.81 5.19
C PHE A 117 -3.49 -16.72 4.55
N LYS A 118 -4.81 -16.82 4.72
CA LYS A 118 -5.78 -15.86 4.23
C LYS A 118 -5.52 -14.46 4.80
N GLN A 119 -5.37 -14.35 6.12
CA GLN A 119 -5.20 -13.07 6.80
C GLN A 119 -3.93 -12.34 6.34
N ALA A 120 -2.80 -13.05 6.28
CA ALA A 120 -1.52 -12.48 5.82
C ALA A 120 -1.57 -12.11 4.33
N CYS A 121 -2.19 -12.93 3.49
CA CYS A 121 -2.34 -12.67 2.06
C CYS A 121 -3.28 -11.48 1.80
N LEU A 122 -4.37 -11.35 2.56
CA LEU A 122 -5.33 -10.28 2.42
C LEU A 122 -4.73 -8.92 2.82
N LEU A 123 -3.98 -8.87 3.93
CA LEU A 123 -3.24 -7.67 4.31
C LEU A 123 -2.16 -7.31 3.26
N TYR A 124 -1.49 -8.30 2.67
CA TYR A 124 -0.53 -8.06 1.59
C TYR A 124 -1.18 -7.55 0.30
N LEU A 125 -2.35 -8.05 -0.08
CA LEU A 125 -3.13 -7.56 -1.23
C LEU A 125 -3.73 -6.18 -0.96
N GLN A 126 -4.07 -5.90 0.30
CA GLN A 126 -4.31 -4.57 0.83
C GLN A 126 -3.00 -3.78 1.02
N GLY A 127 -1.91 -4.17 0.34
CA GLY A 127 -0.62 -3.51 0.20
C GLY A 127 0.12 -3.12 1.48
N TYR A 128 -0.15 -3.80 2.60
CA TYR A 128 0.69 -3.71 3.78
C TYR A 128 2.06 -4.33 3.49
N LYS A 129 3.13 -3.76 4.02
CA LYS A 129 4.48 -4.30 3.91
C LYS A 129 4.62 -5.52 4.82
N TYR A 130 5.54 -6.42 4.49
CA TYR A 130 5.80 -7.63 5.29
C TYR A 130 6.00 -7.35 6.79
N GLN A 131 6.69 -6.26 7.13
CA GLN A 131 6.90 -5.83 8.51
C GLN A 131 5.60 -5.38 9.18
N GLU A 132 4.79 -4.58 8.49
CA GLU A 132 3.50 -4.08 9.01
C GLU A 132 2.49 -5.23 9.22
N ILE A 133 2.56 -6.27 8.39
CA ILE A 133 1.75 -7.49 8.55
C ILE A 133 2.24 -8.33 9.73
N ALA A 134 3.57 -8.43 9.90
CA ALA A 134 4.19 -9.12 11.03
C ALA A 134 3.78 -8.48 12.36
N ASP A 135 3.84 -7.15 12.42
CA ASP A 135 3.42 -6.38 13.58
C ASP A 135 1.90 -6.48 13.82
N ALA A 136 1.08 -6.41 12.75
CA ALA A 136 -0.38 -6.51 12.86
C ALA A 136 -0.90 -7.90 13.26
N LEU A 137 -0.20 -8.96 12.90
CA LEU A 137 -0.56 -10.34 13.25
C LEU A 137 0.21 -10.86 14.49
N ASN A 138 1.09 -10.04 15.06
CA ASN A 138 1.98 -10.38 16.17
C ASN A 138 2.82 -11.64 15.91
N GLU A 139 3.44 -11.69 14.73
CA GLU A 139 4.21 -12.85 14.26
C GLU A 139 5.55 -12.48 13.62
N PRO A 140 6.53 -13.39 13.60
CA PRO A 140 7.83 -13.13 12.98
C PRO A 140 7.72 -12.81 11.49
N LEU A 141 8.54 -11.86 11.01
CA LEU A 141 8.64 -11.49 9.59
C LEU A 141 8.89 -12.70 8.66
N GLY A 142 9.73 -13.65 9.10
CA GLY A 142 10.01 -14.88 8.36
C GLY A 142 8.75 -15.72 8.17
N THR A 143 7.89 -15.80 9.19
CA THR A 143 6.60 -16.50 9.16
C THR A 143 5.65 -15.85 8.18
N ILE A 144 5.55 -14.52 8.17
CA ILE A 144 4.70 -13.78 7.23
C ILE A 144 5.13 -13.98 5.78
N LYS A 145 6.43 -13.91 5.49
CA LYS A 145 6.96 -14.16 4.13
C LYS A 145 6.58 -15.57 3.65
N SER A 146 6.79 -16.57 4.50
CA SER A 146 6.41 -17.96 4.20
C SER A 146 4.90 -18.10 4.00
N ARG A 147 4.07 -17.48 4.85
CA ARG A 147 2.61 -17.55 4.73
C ARG A 147 2.08 -16.93 3.45
N ILE A 148 2.61 -15.78 3.05
CA ILE A 148 2.23 -15.13 1.78
C ILE A 148 2.70 -15.98 0.59
N HIS A 149 3.90 -16.56 0.66
CA HIS A 149 4.38 -17.47 -0.36
C HIS A 149 3.45 -18.70 -0.49
N PHE A 150 3.11 -19.36 0.62
CA PHE A 150 2.24 -20.53 0.60
C PHE A 150 0.82 -20.17 0.14
N ALA A 151 0.28 -19.02 0.56
CA ALA A 151 -1.00 -18.51 0.09
C ALA A 151 -1.02 -18.33 -1.43
N ARG A 152 0.01 -17.70 -2.03
CA ARG A 152 0.13 -17.54 -3.48
C ARG A 152 0.20 -18.87 -4.21
N LYS A 153 0.98 -19.83 -3.71
CA LYS A 153 1.10 -21.18 -4.31
C LYS A 153 -0.22 -21.95 -4.25
N MET A 154 -0.97 -21.81 -3.16
CA MET A 154 -2.29 -22.43 -3.00
C MET A 154 -3.36 -21.79 -3.90
N LEU A 155 -3.32 -20.46 -4.06
CA LEU A 155 -4.20 -19.74 -4.99
C LEU A 155 -3.91 -20.15 -6.43
N GLN A 156 -2.63 -20.19 -6.81
CA GLN A 156 -2.21 -20.61 -8.16
C GLN A 156 -2.69 -22.03 -8.50
N LYS A 157 -2.50 -23.00 -7.59
CA LYS A 157 -2.98 -24.38 -7.80
C LYS A 157 -4.52 -24.50 -7.93
N ARG A 158 -5.27 -23.56 -7.37
CA ARG A 158 -6.74 -23.54 -7.44
C ARG A 158 -7.28 -22.77 -8.63
N LEU A 159 -6.49 -21.86 -9.20
CA LEU A 159 -6.85 -21.02 -10.35
C LEU A 159 -6.31 -21.58 -11.67
N ASP A 160 -5.24 -22.37 -11.66
CA ASP A 160 -4.70 -23.08 -12.84
C ASP A 160 -5.42 -24.41 -13.13
N ARG A 161 -6.69 -24.55 -12.71
CA ARG A 161 -7.47 -25.79 -12.82
C ARG A 161 -8.70 -25.61 -13.67
#